data_AF-A0A3L7QP78-F1
#
_entry.id   AF-A0A3L7QP78-F1
#
_cell.length_a   1.000
_cell.length_b   1.000
_cell.length_c   1.000
_cell.angle_alpha   90.00
_cell.angle_beta   90.00
_cell.angle_gamma   90.00
#
_symmetry.space_group_name_H-M   'P 1'
#
loop_
_entity.id
_entity.type
_entity.pdbx_description
1 polymer ?
#
loop_
_entity_poly.entity_id
_entity_poly.type
_entity_poly.pdbx_seq_one_letter_code
_entity_poly.pdbx_strand_id
1 'polypeptide(L)'
;MSFNLFLYYCAIFGAYAALTAAFISRLATQGVTNELLQSVIDGALVGALISFAVGILDTVWSTGKSDIKRLVIRSLGAGFVGLFGGILGGVTGSFIVRITGVQFFVLIGWTISGLLIGLSLGLFDLVFALATKSPAPHDNKIKNGLMGGALGGFLGGAFFLFFKLSLGAIFGRENLLSASGLGFVALGAAVGFFIGLAQVVLKEAWVRVEAGKRIGKELILSKPETFFGRAETCDIGLFGDNSIEKIHAKLLMQKNRYLIADAGSVSGTFLNDQKVTKPTELKAGDLIRLGSYILKFNEKPGKKK
;
A
#
# COMPACT_ATOMS: atom_id res chain seq x y z
N MET A 1 -13.86 -4.52 2.18
CA MET A 1 -13.19 -3.68 3.18
C MET A 1 -13.32 -2.26 2.67
N SER A 2 -13.63 -1.30 3.54
CA SER A 2 -13.82 0.12 3.19
C SER A 2 -12.49 0.87 3.28
N PHE A 3 -12.38 2.03 2.62
CA PHE A 3 -11.15 2.83 2.68
C PHE A 3 -10.75 3.23 4.11
N ASN A 4 -11.70 3.61 4.97
CA ASN A 4 -11.38 3.98 6.35
C ASN A 4 -10.74 2.82 7.12
N LEU A 5 -11.28 1.62 6.92
CA LEU A 5 -10.76 0.43 7.55
C LEU A 5 -9.35 0.12 7.01
N PHE A 6 -9.13 0.27 5.71
CA PHE A 6 -7.79 0.13 5.12
C PHE A 6 -6.75 1.03 5.79
N LEU A 7 -7.04 2.33 5.94
CA LEU A 7 -6.15 3.30 6.58
C LEU A 7 -5.78 2.88 8.01
N TYR A 8 -6.78 2.42 8.77
CA TYR A 8 -6.60 1.95 10.14
C TYR A 8 -5.65 0.74 10.22
N TYR A 9 -5.85 -0.25 9.36
CA TYR A 9 -4.96 -1.42 9.34
C TYR A 9 -3.55 -1.09 8.87
N CYS A 10 -3.39 -0.19 7.90
CA CYS A 10 -2.05 0.27 7.48
C CYS A 10 -1.29 0.92 8.64
N ALA A 11 -1.96 1.76 9.44
CA ALA A 11 -1.35 2.37 10.62
C ALA A 11 -0.96 1.31 11.67
N ILE A 12 -1.86 0.38 12.00
CA ILE A 12 -1.59 -0.64 13.03
C ILE A 12 -0.49 -1.60 12.62
N PHE A 13 -0.53 -2.11 11.39
CA PHE A 13 0.48 -3.03 10.90
C PHE A 13 1.84 -2.34 10.79
N GLY A 14 1.88 -1.08 10.34
CA GLY A 14 3.10 -0.27 10.36
C GLY A 14 3.66 -0.09 11.77
N ALA A 15 2.80 0.23 12.74
CA ALA A 15 3.18 0.38 14.15
C ALA A 15 3.78 -0.92 14.73
N TYR A 16 3.10 -2.05 14.50
CA TYR A 16 3.53 -3.35 15.00
C TYR A 16 4.82 -3.80 14.33
N ALA A 17 4.96 -3.59 13.03
CA ALA A 17 6.17 -3.90 12.28
C ALA A 17 7.39 -3.09 12.74
N ALA A 18 7.19 -1.80 13.04
CA ALA A 18 8.27 -0.96 13.55
C ALA A 18 8.65 -1.33 14.99
N LEU A 19 7.68 -1.74 15.82
CA LEU A 19 7.95 -2.22 17.17
C LEU A 19 8.75 -3.53 17.15
N THR A 20 8.36 -4.49 16.31
CA THR A 20 9.09 -5.75 16.16
C THR A 20 10.48 -5.51 15.59
N ALA A 21 10.63 -4.60 14.63
CA ALA A 21 11.92 -4.17 14.12
C ALA A 21 12.81 -3.59 15.23
N ALA A 22 12.27 -2.67 16.04
CA ALA A 22 13.00 -2.05 17.14
C ALA A 22 13.45 -3.10 18.19
N PHE A 23 12.58 -4.08 18.48
CA PHE A 23 12.91 -5.17 19.39
C PHE A 23 14.05 -6.06 18.85
N ILE A 24 13.93 -6.52 17.60
CA ILE A 24 14.96 -7.34 16.95
C ILE A 24 16.27 -6.57 16.83
N SER A 25 16.20 -5.29 16.45
CA SER A 25 17.39 -4.45 16.30
C SER A 25 18.13 -4.29 17.62
N ARG A 26 17.39 -4.09 18.72
CA ARG A 26 17.97 -4.01 20.06
C ARG A 26 18.67 -5.30 20.48
N LEU A 27 18.15 -6.46 20.09
CA LEU A 27 18.82 -7.74 20.32
C LEU A 27 20.06 -7.90 19.44
N ALA A 28 19.98 -7.50 18.17
CA ALA A 28 21.07 -7.62 17.20
C ALA A 28 22.24 -6.65 17.45
N THR A 29 21.98 -5.52 18.12
CA THR A 29 22.96 -4.45 18.38
C THR A 29 23.55 -4.51 19.78
N GLN A 30 23.26 -5.56 20.56
CA GLN A 30 23.91 -5.76 21.86
C GLN A 30 25.43 -5.86 21.69
N GLY A 31 26.17 -4.93 22.29
CA GLY A 31 27.64 -4.88 22.21
C GLY A 31 28.20 -4.19 20.96
N VAL A 32 27.35 -3.66 20.06
CA VAL A 32 27.81 -2.84 18.93
C VAL A 32 28.07 -1.41 19.39
N THR A 33 29.32 -0.96 19.31
CA THR A 33 29.73 0.40 19.70
C THR A 33 29.73 1.40 18.54
N ASN A 34 29.70 0.91 17.30
CA ASN A 34 29.72 1.76 16.11
C ASN A 34 28.33 2.30 15.79
N GLU A 35 28.12 3.60 16.01
CA GLU A 35 26.84 4.28 15.76
C GLU A 35 26.34 4.16 14.32
N LEU A 36 27.26 4.12 13.35
CA LEU A 36 26.90 3.98 11.93
C LEU A 36 26.35 2.58 11.65
N LEU A 37 26.99 1.55 12.21
CA LEU A 37 26.52 0.16 12.06
C LEU A 37 25.17 -0.03 12.76
N GLN A 38 24.97 0.56 13.95
CA GLN A 38 23.69 0.52 14.65
C GLN A 38 22.57 1.15 13.81
N SER A 39 22.82 2.32 13.22
CA SER A 39 21.82 3.02 12.41
C SER A 39 21.50 2.29 11.09
N VAL A 40 22.47 1.59 10.52
CA VAL A 40 22.27 0.71 9.36
C VAL A 40 21.35 -0.46 9.73
N ILE A 41 21.59 -1.13 10.86
CA ILE A 41 20.80 -2.26 11.32
C ILE A 41 19.37 -1.81 11.67
N ASP A 42 19.22 -0.73 12.44
CA ASP A 42 17.93 -0.12 12.78
C ASP A 42 17.13 0.20 11.52
N GLY A 43 17.76 0.93 10.59
CA GLY A 43 17.16 1.31 9.32
C GLY A 43 16.72 0.08 8.52
N ALA A 44 17.61 -0.89 8.33
CA ALA A 44 17.35 -2.11 7.56
C ALA A 44 16.14 -2.89 8.08
N LEU A 45 16.09 -3.13 9.40
CA LEU A 45 15.02 -3.91 10.03
C LEU A 45 13.68 -3.17 9.98
N VAL A 46 13.67 -1.87 10.29
CA VAL A 46 12.46 -1.04 10.25
C VAL A 46 11.93 -0.97 8.82
N GLY A 47 12.81 -0.69 7.86
CA GLY A 47 12.45 -0.62 6.44
C GLY A 47 11.88 -1.93 5.92
N ALA A 48 12.54 -3.05 6.21
CA ALA A 48 12.13 -4.38 5.76
C ALA A 48 10.77 -4.81 6.34
N LEU A 49 10.57 -4.64 7.65
CA LEU A 49 9.36 -5.11 8.32
C LEU A 49 8.16 -4.23 7.99
N ILE A 50 8.32 -2.90 7.93
CA ILE A 50 7.23 -2.00 7.52
C ILE A 50 6.81 -2.30 6.09
N SER A 51 7.75 -2.41 5.14
CA SER A 51 7.41 -2.67 3.74
C SER A 51 6.80 -4.05 3.55
N PHE A 52 7.25 -5.06 4.29
CA PHE A 52 6.65 -6.39 4.31
C PHE A 52 5.20 -6.33 4.79
N ALA A 53 4.94 -5.67 5.91
CA ALA A 53 3.60 -5.56 6.50
C ALA A 53 2.63 -4.77 5.59
N VAL A 54 3.09 -3.65 5.03
CA VAL A 54 2.34 -2.86 4.06
C VAL A 54 2.10 -3.65 2.77
N GLY A 55 3.10 -4.42 2.31
CA GLY A 55 2.99 -5.30 1.14
C GLY A 55 1.92 -6.38 1.31
N ILE A 56 1.84 -6.99 2.50
CA ILE A 56 0.75 -7.93 2.85
C ILE A 56 -0.60 -7.23 2.71
N LEU A 57 -0.76 -6.06 3.36
CA LEU A 57 -2.04 -5.35 3.37
C LEU A 57 -2.50 -4.93 1.97
N ASP A 58 -1.59 -4.36 1.17
CA ASP A 58 -1.87 -3.97 -0.22
C ASP A 58 -2.30 -5.18 -1.05
N THR A 59 -1.64 -6.34 -0.88
CA THR A 59 -1.97 -7.56 -1.61
C THR A 59 -3.33 -8.14 -1.22
N VAL A 60 -3.60 -8.21 0.09
CA VAL A 60 -4.88 -8.70 0.64
C VAL A 60 -6.03 -7.80 0.20
N TRP A 61 -5.79 -6.49 0.13
CA TRP A 61 -6.75 -5.52 -0.38
C TRP A 61 -7.01 -5.69 -1.89
N SER A 62 -5.95 -5.77 -2.69
CA SER A 62 -6.05 -5.73 -4.15
C SER A 62 -6.50 -7.05 -4.79
N THR A 63 -6.10 -8.18 -4.22
CA THR A 63 -6.26 -9.51 -4.87
C THR A 63 -7.22 -10.42 -4.10
N GLY A 64 -7.65 -10.02 -2.90
CA GLY A 64 -8.40 -10.92 -2.00
C GLY A 64 -7.50 -11.99 -1.38
N LYS A 65 -8.10 -12.89 -0.57
CA LYS A 65 -7.37 -13.85 0.28
C LYS A 65 -6.88 -15.13 -0.45
N SER A 66 -7.22 -15.34 -1.72
CA SER A 66 -7.08 -16.64 -2.40
C SER A 66 -5.73 -16.87 -3.10
N ASP A 67 -4.97 -15.83 -3.43
CA ASP A 67 -3.68 -15.98 -4.13
C ASP A 67 -2.47 -15.90 -3.17
N ILE A 68 -2.26 -16.98 -2.42
CA ILE A 68 -1.18 -17.09 -1.43
C ILE A 68 0.21 -16.94 -2.10
N LYS A 69 0.39 -17.46 -3.32
CA LYS A 69 1.67 -17.38 -4.02
C LYS A 69 2.04 -15.92 -4.31
N ARG A 70 1.10 -15.15 -4.88
CA ARG A 70 1.31 -13.73 -5.13
C ARG A 70 1.50 -12.94 -3.85
N LEU A 71 0.76 -13.28 -2.78
CA LEU A 71 0.93 -12.68 -1.45
C LEU A 71 2.36 -12.85 -0.93
N VAL A 72 2.90 -14.07 -0.95
CA VAL A 72 4.24 -14.36 -0.43
C VAL A 72 5.32 -13.64 -1.24
N ILE A 73 5.31 -13.79 -2.57
CA ILE A 73 6.34 -13.22 -3.44
C ILE A 73 6.34 -11.68 -3.34
N ARG A 74 5.16 -11.06 -3.37
CA ARG A 74 5.01 -9.60 -3.29
C ARG A 74 5.47 -9.05 -1.94
N SER A 75 5.09 -9.70 -0.85
CA SER A 75 5.44 -9.24 0.50
C SER A 75 6.94 -9.39 0.74
N LEU A 76 7.56 -10.49 0.30
CA LEU A 76 9.01 -10.68 0.38
C LEU A 76 9.77 -9.68 -0.50
N GLY A 77 9.29 -9.45 -1.73
CA GLY A 77 9.87 -8.44 -2.62
C GLY A 77 9.78 -7.03 -2.02
N ALA A 78 8.64 -6.68 -1.42
CA ALA A 78 8.48 -5.41 -0.70
C ALA A 78 9.45 -5.33 0.50
N GLY A 79 9.56 -6.41 1.28
CA GLY A 79 10.52 -6.54 2.38
C GLY A 79 11.96 -6.26 1.94
N PHE A 80 12.38 -6.84 0.82
CA PHE A 80 13.72 -6.64 0.27
C PHE A 80 13.97 -5.19 -0.15
N VAL A 81 13.04 -4.57 -0.89
CA VAL A 81 13.16 -3.14 -1.27
C VAL A 81 13.19 -2.25 -0.03
N GLY A 82 12.36 -2.56 0.96
CA GLY A 82 12.36 -1.85 2.25
C GLY A 82 13.66 -2.01 3.03
N LEU A 83 14.31 -3.17 2.98
CA LEU A 83 15.63 -3.39 3.58
C LEU A 83 16.66 -2.43 3.00
N PHE A 84 16.77 -2.35 1.67
CA PHE A 84 17.68 -1.42 1.01
C PHE A 84 17.32 0.04 1.31
N GLY A 85 16.02 0.36 1.31
CA GLY A 85 15.57 1.71 1.65
C GLY A 85 15.86 2.11 3.09
N GLY A 86 15.79 1.15 4.00
CA GLY A 86 16.18 1.28 5.39
C GLY A 86 17.67 1.54 5.55
N ILE A 87 18.52 0.74 4.91
CA ILE A 87 19.98 0.92 4.92
C ILE A 87 20.35 2.30 4.37
N LEU A 88 19.84 2.66 3.19
CA LEU A 88 20.16 3.94 2.56
C LEU A 88 19.73 5.12 3.44
N GLY A 89 18.51 5.12 3.95
CA GLY A 89 18.05 6.19 4.84
C GLY A 89 18.82 6.24 6.17
N GLY A 90 19.17 5.08 6.75
CA GLY A 90 19.99 4.98 7.95
C GLY A 90 21.41 5.55 7.74
N VAL A 91 22.09 5.17 6.65
CA VAL A 91 23.41 5.70 6.28
C VAL A 91 23.35 7.20 6.04
N THR A 92 22.42 7.65 5.19
CA THR A 92 22.31 9.07 4.84
C THR A 92 21.95 9.91 6.06
N GLY A 93 20.98 9.48 6.88
CA GLY A 93 20.61 10.18 8.11
C GLY A 93 21.77 10.31 9.09
N SER A 94 22.49 9.20 9.33
CA SER A 94 23.64 9.18 10.24
C SER A 94 24.80 10.04 9.73
N PHE A 95 25.07 9.99 8.43
CA PHE A 95 26.13 10.77 7.80
C PHE A 95 25.87 12.27 7.90
N ILE A 96 24.63 12.73 7.64
CA ILE A 96 24.29 14.15 7.71
C ILE A 96 24.38 14.65 9.17
N VAL A 97 23.88 13.88 10.13
CA VAL A 97 23.99 14.23 11.56
C VAL A 97 25.44 14.30 12.00
N ARG A 98 26.29 13.37 11.53
CA ARG A 98 27.72 13.36 11.85
C ARG A 98 28.45 14.60 11.35
N ILE A 99 28.08 15.13 10.18
CA ILE A 99 28.68 16.33 9.60
C ILE A 99 28.13 17.61 10.25
N THR A 100 26.82 17.68 10.47
CA THR A 100 26.14 18.91 10.91
C THR A 100 26.07 19.06 12.43
N GLY A 101 26.14 17.95 13.18
CA GLY A 101 25.91 17.91 14.63
C GLY A 101 24.44 18.05 15.05
N VAL A 102 23.51 18.27 14.11
CA VAL A 102 22.11 18.59 14.42
C VAL A 102 21.21 17.36 14.24
N GLN A 103 20.58 16.90 15.33
CA GLN A 103 19.70 15.71 15.34
C GLN A 103 18.46 15.85 14.43
N PHE A 104 18.04 17.07 14.13
CA PHE A 104 16.92 17.33 13.21
C PHE A 104 17.13 16.74 11.82
N PHE A 105 18.38 16.65 11.33
CA PHE A 105 18.64 16.13 9.98
C PHE A 105 18.44 14.62 9.84
N VAL A 106 18.22 13.88 10.93
CA VAL A 106 17.76 12.48 10.87
C VAL A 106 16.46 12.35 10.05
N LEU A 107 15.62 13.38 10.01
CA LEU A 107 14.38 13.41 9.23
C LEU A 107 14.62 13.16 7.74
N ILE A 108 15.77 13.59 7.18
CA ILE A 108 16.12 13.35 5.78
C ILE A 108 16.29 11.86 5.54
N GLY A 109 16.97 11.15 6.46
CA GLY A 109 17.12 9.70 6.40
C GLY A 109 15.78 8.98 6.43
N TRP A 110 14.91 9.34 7.37
CA TRP A 110 13.56 8.75 7.45
C TRP A 110 12.69 9.07 6.23
N THR A 111 12.85 10.24 5.62
CA THR A 111 12.14 10.60 4.38
C THR A 111 12.62 9.73 3.20
N ILE A 112 13.93 9.48 3.09
CA ILE A 112 14.49 8.60 2.06
C ILE A 112 14.02 7.16 2.26
N SER A 113 14.06 6.64 3.50
CA SER A 113 13.51 5.32 3.79
C SER A 113 12.02 5.24 3.46
N GLY A 114 11.25 6.25 3.86
CA GLY A 114 9.83 6.35 3.56
C GLY A 114 9.54 6.33 2.06
N LEU A 115 10.27 7.11 1.26
CA LEU A 115 10.19 7.10 -0.21
C LEU A 115 10.41 5.69 -0.78
N LEU A 116 11.47 5.00 -0.35
CA LEU A 116 11.82 3.69 -0.87
C LEU A 116 10.85 2.59 -0.42
N ILE A 117 10.32 2.67 0.81
CA ILE A 117 9.20 1.85 1.28
C ILE A 117 7.96 2.13 0.42
N GLY A 118 7.66 3.39 0.12
CA GLY A 118 6.56 3.78 -0.76
C GLY A 118 6.71 3.26 -2.19
N LEU A 119 7.93 3.26 -2.72
CA LEU A 119 8.27 2.72 -4.03
C LEU A 119 7.98 1.22 -4.12
N SER A 120 8.22 0.47 -3.03
CA SER A 120 8.09 -1.00 -3.03
C SER A 120 6.67 -1.48 -3.36
N LEU A 121 5.65 -0.66 -3.08
CA LEU A 121 4.24 -0.96 -3.38
C LEU A 121 3.94 -1.07 -4.87
N GLY A 122 4.57 -0.26 -5.70
CA GLY A 122 4.33 -0.24 -7.14
C GLY A 122 5.45 -0.90 -7.95
N LEU A 123 6.67 -0.93 -7.41
CA LEU A 123 7.84 -1.52 -8.07
C LEU A 123 7.64 -3.01 -8.37
N PHE A 124 7.03 -3.76 -7.44
CA PHE A 124 6.72 -5.16 -7.67
C PHE A 124 5.79 -5.38 -8.87
N ASP A 125 4.74 -4.56 -8.99
CA ASP A 125 3.79 -4.65 -10.10
C ASP A 125 4.48 -4.39 -11.45
N LEU A 126 5.44 -3.46 -11.49
CA LEU A 126 6.24 -3.17 -12.67
C LEU A 126 7.19 -4.32 -13.02
N VAL A 127 7.95 -4.83 -12.04
CA VAL A 127 8.88 -5.96 -12.24
C VAL A 127 8.12 -7.21 -12.69
N PHE A 128 6.97 -7.49 -12.07
CA PHE A 128 6.12 -8.60 -12.45
C PHE A 128 5.63 -8.46 -13.89
N ALA A 129 5.13 -7.28 -14.29
CA ALA A 129 4.69 -7.04 -15.65
C ALA A 129 5.80 -7.23 -16.69
N LEU A 130 7.03 -6.78 -16.38
CA LEU A 130 8.19 -7.00 -17.23
C LEU A 130 8.55 -8.49 -17.32
N ALA A 131 8.55 -9.20 -16.20
CA ALA A 131 8.86 -10.63 -16.14
C ALA A 131 7.84 -11.49 -16.90
N THR A 132 6.55 -11.13 -16.84
CA THR A 132 5.46 -11.88 -17.49
C THR A 132 5.06 -11.34 -18.86
N LYS A 133 5.79 -10.34 -19.40
CA LYS A 133 5.45 -9.61 -20.64
C LYS A 133 4.00 -9.12 -20.67
N SER A 134 3.46 -8.79 -19.51
CA SER A 134 2.10 -8.26 -19.35
C SER A 134 2.09 -6.74 -19.53
N PRO A 135 0.93 -6.12 -19.82
CA PRO A 135 0.85 -4.66 -19.94
C PRO A 135 1.36 -3.98 -18.66
N ALA A 136 2.15 -2.93 -18.83
CA ALA A 136 2.71 -2.19 -17.70
C ALA A 136 1.58 -1.65 -16.81
N PRO A 137 1.72 -1.74 -15.47
CA PRO A 137 0.76 -1.13 -14.55
C PRO A 137 0.80 0.39 -14.68
N HIS A 138 -0.28 1.05 -14.28
CA HIS A 138 -0.34 2.50 -14.31
C HIS A 138 0.55 3.14 -13.23
N ASP A 139 1.29 4.18 -13.60
CA ASP A 139 2.28 4.86 -12.74
C ASP A 139 1.69 5.43 -11.45
N ASN A 140 0.38 5.64 -11.39
CA ASN A 140 -0.27 6.26 -10.22
C ASN A 140 -0.02 5.48 -8.94
N LYS A 141 0.08 4.15 -8.98
CA LYS A 141 0.38 3.38 -7.77
C LYS A 141 1.77 3.67 -7.23
N ILE A 142 2.77 3.79 -8.11
CA ILE A 142 4.14 4.16 -7.74
C ILE A 142 4.18 5.60 -7.21
N LYS A 143 3.55 6.55 -7.93
CA LYS A 143 3.50 7.96 -7.51
C LYS A 143 2.83 8.14 -6.15
N ASN A 144 1.69 7.49 -5.94
CA ASN A 144 0.95 7.56 -4.69
C ASN A 144 1.73 6.91 -3.54
N GLY A 145 2.39 5.78 -3.79
CA GLY A 145 3.29 5.13 -2.84
C GLY A 145 4.45 6.04 -2.45
N LEU A 146 5.16 6.63 -3.42
CA LEU A 146 6.25 7.57 -3.18
C LEU A 146 5.81 8.79 -2.35
N MET A 147 4.69 9.43 -2.72
CA MET A 147 4.18 10.59 -1.99
C MET A 147 3.79 10.25 -0.54
N GLY A 148 3.06 9.14 -0.35
CA GLY A 148 2.68 8.67 0.97
C GLY A 148 3.88 8.24 1.82
N GLY A 149 4.85 7.60 1.18
CA GLY A 149 6.12 7.21 1.78
C GLY A 149 6.96 8.41 2.22
N ALA A 150 7.11 9.43 1.38
CA ALA A 150 7.83 10.67 1.71
C ALA A 150 7.20 11.40 2.90
N LEU A 151 5.88 11.64 2.82
CA LEU A 151 5.13 12.32 3.89
C LEU A 151 5.15 11.51 5.19
N GLY A 152 4.96 10.20 5.08
CA GLY A 152 5.01 9.28 6.21
C GLY A 152 6.39 9.21 6.86
N GLY A 153 7.46 9.18 6.07
CA GLY A 153 8.84 9.21 6.55
C GLY A 153 9.21 10.53 7.22
N PHE A 154 8.80 11.66 6.63
CA PHE A 154 9.04 12.98 7.21
C PHE A 154 8.27 13.18 8.52
N LEU A 155 6.95 13.00 8.50
CA LEU A 155 6.09 13.20 9.67
C LEU A 155 6.35 12.15 10.75
N GLY A 156 6.54 10.89 10.35
CA GLY A 156 6.93 9.82 11.25
C GLY A 156 8.31 10.05 11.86
N GLY A 157 9.28 10.58 11.10
CA GLY A 157 10.59 10.97 11.60
C GLY A 157 10.52 12.16 12.57
N ALA A 158 9.63 13.12 12.32
CA ALA A 158 9.37 14.22 13.24
C ALA A 158 8.77 13.72 14.56
N PHE A 159 7.80 12.81 14.51
CA PHE A 159 7.27 12.15 15.71
C PHE A 159 8.36 11.35 16.43
N PHE A 160 9.15 10.56 15.72
CA PHE A 160 10.28 9.82 16.29
C PHE A 160 11.21 10.74 17.08
N LEU A 161 11.59 11.88 16.49
CA LEU A 161 12.45 12.87 17.16
C LEU A 161 11.75 13.49 18.37
N PHE A 162 10.47 13.86 18.25
CA PHE A 162 9.68 14.40 19.34
C PHE A 162 9.60 13.44 20.54
N PHE A 163 9.28 12.16 20.30
CA PHE A 163 9.21 11.14 21.34
C PHE A 163 10.60 10.91 21.95
N LYS A 164 11.66 10.81 21.12
CA LYS A 164 13.04 10.62 21.57
C LYS A 164 13.52 11.76 22.47
N LEU A 165 13.22 13.01 22.13
CA LEU A 165 13.61 14.20 22.91
C LEU A 165 12.75 14.34 24.18
N SER A 166 11.43 14.24 24.06
CA SER A 166 10.50 14.52 25.16
C SER A 166 10.51 13.44 26.23
N LEU A 167 10.50 12.15 25.83
CA LEU A 167 10.49 11.04 26.78
C LEU A 167 11.88 10.56 27.16
N GLY A 168 12.91 10.89 26.36
CA GLY A 168 14.29 10.58 26.70
C GLY A 168 14.72 11.26 28.00
N ALA A 169 14.15 12.44 28.28
CA ALA A 169 14.36 13.18 29.53
C ALA A 169 13.63 12.57 30.74
N ILE A 170 12.56 11.78 30.53
CA ILE A 170 11.65 11.34 31.59
C ILE A 170 11.88 9.87 31.98
N PHE A 171 12.08 8.97 31.01
CA PHE A 171 12.03 7.52 31.24
C PHE A 171 13.40 6.82 31.24
N GLY A 172 14.49 7.52 30.97
CA GLY A 172 15.83 6.92 30.87
C GLY A 172 15.96 5.94 29.67
N ARG A 173 17.19 5.52 29.37
CA ARG A 173 17.50 4.74 28.14
C ARG A 173 17.15 3.25 28.20
N GLU A 174 16.80 2.69 29.36
CA GLU A 174 16.97 1.25 29.60
C GLU A 174 15.73 0.35 29.38
N ASN A 175 14.50 0.88 29.34
CA ASN A 175 13.30 0.03 29.22
C ASN A 175 12.83 -0.21 27.77
N LEU A 176 12.02 -1.26 27.53
CA LEU A 176 11.37 -1.50 26.21
C LEU A 176 10.32 -0.43 25.87
N LEU A 177 9.75 0.19 26.91
CA LEU A 177 8.94 1.42 26.84
C LEU A 177 9.80 2.69 26.75
N SER A 178 11.10 2.56 26.45
CA SER A 178 11.98 3.71 26.23
C SER A 178 11.44 4.61 25.12
N ALA A 179 11.79 5.89 25.21
CA ALA A 179 11.46 6.93 24.26
C ALA A 179 11.72 6.55 22.80
N SER A 180 12.72 5.69 22.55
CA SER A 180 13.03 5.16 21.22
C SER A 180 11.98 4.16 20.72
N GLY A 181 11.49 3.25 21.56
CA GLY A 181 10.49 2.25 21.20
C GLY A 181 9.16 2.90 20.81
N LEU A 182 8.68 3.87 21.62
CA LEU A 182 7.51 4.67 21.30
C LEU A 182 7.71 5.51 20.03
N GLY A 183 8.92 6.05 19.83
CA GLY A 183 9.29 6.74 18.60
C GLY A 183 9.18 5.84 17.37
N PHE A 184 9.66 4.60 17.43
CA PHE A 184 9.54 3.64 16.32
C PHE A 184 8.08 3.24 16.06
N VAL A 185 7.28 3.03 17.11
CA VAL A 185 5.84 2.78 16.96
C VAL A 185 5.15 3.93 16.25
N ALA A 186 5.41 5.17 16.66
CA ALA A 186 4.85 6.37 16.05
C ALA A 186 5.31 6.54 14.59
N LEU A 187 6.59 6.30 14.31
CA LEU A 187 7.15 6.30 12.96
C LEU A 187 6.45 5.27 12.08
N GLY A 188 6.35 4.02 12.52
CA GLY A 188 5.71 2.93 11.78
C GLY A 188 4.23 3.21 11.52
N ALA A 189 3.51 3.70 12.53
CA ALA A 189 2.12 4.10 12.42
C ALA A 189 1.94 5.21 11.38
N ALA A 190 2.79 6.24 11.43
CA ALA A 190 2.75 7.37 10.50
C ALA A 190 3.08 6.93 9.06
N VAL A 191 4.16 6.17 8.86
CA VAL A 191 4.55 5.67 7.53
C VAL A 191 3.42 4.82 6.93
N GLY A 192 2.88 3.86 7.69
CA GLY A 192 1.77 3.03 7.25
C GLY A 192 0.51 3.85 6.94
N PHE A 193 0.13 4.77 7.84
CA PHE A 193 -1.02 5.64 7.67
C PHE A 193 -0.91 6.52 6.42
N PHE A 194 0.21 7.22 6.23
CA PHE A 194 0.39 8.14 5.10
C PHE A 194 0.53 7.43 3.77
N ILE A 195 1.13 6.24 3.74
CA ILE A 195 1.10 5.37 2.56
C ILE A 195 -0.34 5.02 2.20
N GLY A 196 -1.13 4.53 3.16
CA GLY A 196 -2.53 4.19 2.93
C GLY A 196 -3.35 5.42 2.52
N LEU A 197 -3.13 6.56 3.18
CA LEU A 197 -3.84 7.81 2.95
C LEU A 197 -3.55 8.33 1.53
N ALA A 198 -2.29 8.31 1.10
CA ALA A 198 -1.92 8.71 -0.24
C ALA A 198 -2.62 7.82 -1.28
N GLN A 199 -2.65 6.50 -1.09
CA GLN A 199 -3.38 5.60 -1.99
C GLN A 199 -4.89 5.93 -2.04
N VAL A 200 -5.50 6.25 -0.90
CA VAL A 200 -6.95 6.53 -0.81
C VAL A 200 -7.32 7.92 -1.34
N VAL A 201 -6.50 8.94 -1.12
CA VAL A 201 -6.75 10.34 -1.49
C VAL A 201 -6.37 10.61 -2.95
N LEU A 202 -5.31 9.95 -3.43
CA LEU A 202 -4.80 10.10 -4.79
C LEU A 202 -5.35 9.04 -5.75
N LYS A 203 -6.35 8.25 -5.35
CA LYS A 203 -7.05 7.36 -6.28
C LYS A 203 -7.82 8.16 -7.33
N GLU A 204 -7.77 7.69 -8.57
CA GLU A 204 -8.51 8.28 -9.68
C GLU A 204 -9.87 7.63 -9.86
N ALA A 205 -9.93 6.30 -9.94
CA ALA A 205 -11.21 5.59 -10.02
C ALA A 205 -11.26 4.39 -9.08
N TRP A 206 -12.47 4.06 -8.63
CA TRP A 206 -12.74 2.91 -7.79
C TRP A 206 -14.15 2.37 -8.01
N VAL A 207 -14.31 1.08 -7.72
CA VAL A 207 -15.60 0.41 -7.73
C VAL A 207 -16.01 0.08 -6.32
N ARG A 208 -17.28 0.33 -5.98
CA ARG A 208 -17.89 -0.03 -4.69
C ARG A 208 -18.97 -1.09 -4.89
N VAL A 209 -18.98 -2.12 -4.07
CA VAL A 209 -20.06 -3.12 -4.05
C VAL A 209 -21.27 -2.54 -3.32
N GLU A 210 -22.37 -2.28 -4.03
CA GLU A 210 -23.64 -1.79 -3.48
C GLU A 210 -24.59 -2.96 -3.12
N ALA A 211 -24.59 -4.03 -3.91
CA ALA A 211 -25.36 -5.24 -3.63
C ALA A 211 -24.56 -6.53 -3.93
N GLY A 212 -24.90 -7.61 -3.23
CA GLY A 212 -24.24 -8.92 -3.32
C GLY A 212 -23.44 -9.27 -2.06
N LYS A 213 -22.49 -10.20 -2.15
CA LYS A 213 -21.63 -10.55 -1.02
C LYS A 213 -20.58 -9.45 -0.81
N ARG A 214 -20.28 -9.11 0.46
CA ARG A 214 -19.30 -8.07 0.84
C ARG A 214 -19.69 -6.65 0.41
N ILE A 215 -20.95 -6.26 0.66
CA ILE A 215 -21.44 -4.88 0.50
C ILE A 215 -20.48 -3.89 1.18
N GLY A 216 -20.25 -2.75 0.53
CA GLY A 216 -19.32 -1.72 0.99
C GLY A 216 -17.85 -2.02 0.75
N LYS A 217 -17.50 -3.14 0.10
CA LYS A 217 -16.13 -3.36 -0.39
C LYS A 217 -15.84 -2.35 -1.50
N GLU A 218 -14.69 -1.70 -1.39
CA GLU A 218 -14.18 -0.78 -2.41
C GLU A 218 -12.91 -1.37 -3.04
N LEU A 219 -12.72 -1.18 -4.34
CA LEU A 219 -11.50 -1.57 -5.06
C LEU A 219 -11.02 -0.40 -5.92
N ILE A 220 -9.75 -0.03 -5.77
CA ILE A 220 -9.11 1.00 -6.60
C ILE A 220 -8.74 0.39 -7.95
N LEU A 221 -9.13 1.07 -9.04
CA LEU A 221 -8.84 0.64 -10.40
C LEU A 221 -7.46 1.18 -10.82
N SER A 222 -6.43 0.35 -10.65
CA SER A 222 -5.03 0.71 -10.97
C SER A 222 -4.44 -0.09 -12.13
N LYS A 223 -5.15 -1.11 -12.62
CA LYS A 223 -4.68 -2.03 -13.65
C LYS A 223 -5.23 -1.64 -15.02
N PRO A 224 -4.50 -1.89 -16.13
CA PRO A 224 -5.01 -1.71 -17.48
C PRO A 224 -6.28 -2.52 -17.75
N GLU A 225 -6.36 -3.73 -17.19
CA GLU A 225 -7.54 -4.59 -17.23
C GLU A 225 -7.89 -5.04 -15.80
N THR A 226 -9.18 -5.01 -15.47
CA THR A 226 -9.72 -5.48 -14.20
C THR A 226 -10.83 -6.49 -14.49
N PHE A 227 -10.72 -7.70 -13.96
CA PHE A 227 -11.68 -8.79 -14.20
C PHE A 227 -12.68 -8.95 -13.06
N PHE A 228 -13.94 -9.21 -13.42
CA PHE A 228 -15.03 -9.48 -12.50
C PHE A 228 -15.61 -10.87 -12.80
N GLY A 229 -15.82 -11.68 -11.77
CA GLY A 229 -16.37 -13.02 -11.93
C GLY A 229 -16.19 -13.89 -10.69
N ARG A 230 -16.62 -15.15 -10.76
CA ARG A 230 -16.50 -16.11 -9.65
C ARG A 230 -15.12 -16.77 -9.55
N ALA A 231 -14.26 -16.64 -10.56
CA ALA A 231 -12.92 -17.23 -10.50
C ALA A 231 -12.05 -16.48 -9.49
N GLU A 232 -11.19 -17.23 -8.80
CA GLU A 232 -10.24 -16.65 -7.84
C GLU A 232 -9.17 -15.77 -8.50
N THR A 233 -9.00 -15.90 -9.82
CA THR A 233 -8.12 -15.09 -10.64
C THR A 233 -8.71 -13.72 -10.98
N CYS A 234 -10.00 -13.48 -10.70
CA CYS A 234 -10.63 -12.17 -10.92
C CYS A 234 -10.25 -11.18 -9.82
N ASP A 235 -10.00 -9.93 -10.20
CA ASP A 235 -9.69 -8.83 -9.27
C ASP A 235 -10.85 -8.55 -8.31
N ILE A 236 -12.07 -8.59 -8.84
CA ILE A 236 -13.29 -8.62 -8.02
C ILE A 236 -13.92 -10.01 -8.14
N GLY A 237 -13.60 -10.85 -7.15
CA GLY A 237 -14.29 -12.12 -6.94
C GLY A 237 -15.73 -11.94 -6.46
N LEU A 238 -16.68 -12.22 -7.35
CA LEU A 238 -18.13 -12.18 -7.12
C LEU A 238 -18.62 -13.59 -6.74
N PHE A 239 -18.34 -13.99 -5.50
CA PHE A 239 -18.56 -15.38 -5.05
C PHE A 239 -19.98 -15.66 -4.56
N GLY A 240 -20.46 -16.87 -4.77
CA GLY A 240 -21.73 -17.35 -4.19
C GLY A 240 -22.96 -17.07 -5.04
N ASP A 241 -22.79 -16.57 -6.26
CA ASP A 241 -23.86 -16.45 -7.25
C ASP A 241 -23.54 -17.36 -8.45
N ASN A 242 -24.42 -18.33 -8.71
CA ASN A 242 -24.26 -19.28 -9.81
C ASN A 242 -24.59 -18.67 -11.17
N SER A 243 -25.26 -17.52 -11.21
CA SER A 243 -25.53 -16.77 -12.44
C SER A 243 -24.31 -15.98 -12.95
N ILE A 244 -23.21 -15.97 -12.18
CA ILE A 244 -21.96 -15.30 -12.52
C ILE A 244 -20.93 -16.32 -12.99
N GLU A 245 -20.36 -16.06 -14.17
CA GLU A 245 -19.35 -16.88 -14.81
C GLU A 245 -17.97 -16.68 -14.17
N LYS A 246 -17.06 -17.62 -14.45
CA LYS A 246 -15.67 -17.59 -13.98
C LYS A 246 -15.02 -16.23 -14.27
N ILE A 247 -15.15 -15.77 -15.50
CA ILE A 247 -14.85 -14.41 -15.94
C ILE A 247 -16.14 -13.93 -16.60
N HIS A 248 -16.82 -12.97 -15.97
CA HIS A 248 -18.14 -12.50 -16.42
C HIS A 248 -18.01 -11.17 -17.17
N ALA A 249 -17.21 -10.26 -16.64
CA ALA A 249 -16.95 -8.96 -17.26
C ALA A 249 -15.50 -8.55 -17.05
N LYS A 250 -15.05 -7.60 -17.87
CA LYS A 250 -13.77 -6.91 -17.70
C LYS A 250 -13.93 -5.41 -17.87
N LEU A 251 -13.20 -4.66 -17.07
CA LEU A 251 -13.07 -3.22 -17.18
C LEU A 251 -11.70 -2.91 -17.76
N LEU A 252 -11.70 -2.13 -18.83
CA LEU A 252 -10.53 -1.75 -19.61
C LEU A 252 -10.24 -0.28 -19.37
N MET A 253 -9.00 0.05 -19.07
CA MET A 253 -8.54 1.43 -18.99
C MET A 253 -7.83 1.79 -20.30
N GLN A 254 -8.46 2.63 -21.12
CA GLN A 254 -7.93 3.06 -22.43
C GLN A 254 -7.95 4.57 -22.55
N LYS A 255 -6.82 5.18 -22.89
CA LYS A 255 -6.71 6.65 -23.12
C LYS A 255 -7.35 7.48 -21.99
N ASN A 256 -7.08 7.11 -20.74
CA ASN A 256 -7.62 7.76 -19.54
C ASN A 256 -9.15 7.69 -19.40
N ARG A 257 -9.78 6.67 -20.00
CA ARG A 257 -11.20 6.35 -19.86
C ARG A 257 -11.36 4.91 -19.42
N TYR A 258 -12.42 4.66 -18.67
CA TYR A 258 -12.78 3.33 -18.19
C TYR A 258 -13.92 2.79 -19.05
N LEU A 259 -13.76 1.60 -19.61
CA LEU A 259 -14.79 0.92 -20.39
C LEU A 259 -15.15 -0.40 -19.75
N ILE A 260 -16.44 -0.71 -19.65
CA ILE A 260 -16.92 -2.03 -19.27
C ILE A 260 -17.19 -2.87 -20.52
N ALA A 261 -16.76 -4.12 -20.50
CA ALA A 261 -17.00 -5.09 -21.55
C ALA A 261 -17.46 -6.42 -20.93
N ASP A 262 -18.51 -6.99 -21.50
CA ASP A 262 -18.95 -8.35 -21.17
C ASP A 262 -17.93 -9.37 -21.69
N ALA A 263 -17.69 -10.43 -20.92
CA ALA A 263 -16.73 -11.49 -21.26
C ALA A 263 -17.39 -12.75 -21.85
N GLY A 264 -18.60 -12.61 -22.42
CA GLY A 264 -19.39 -13.73 -22.93
C GLY A 264 -20.25 -14.36 -21.84
N SER A 265 -20.76 -13.56 -20.91
CA SER A 265 -21.67 -14.04 -19.86
C SER A 265 -23.03 -14.44 -20.45
N VAL A 266 -23.61 -15.51 -19.92
CA VAL A 266 -24.94 -16.00 -20.30
C VAL A 266 -26.01 -15.07 -19.77
N SER A 267 -25.88 -14.63 -18.51
CA SER A 267 -26.82 -13.71 -17.86
C SER A 267 -26.66 -12.26 -18.34
N GLY A 268 -25.50 -11.90 -18.88
CA GLY A 268 -25.21 -10.58 -19.42
C GLY A 268 -24.71 -9.58 -18.36
N THR A 269 -23.82 -8.70 -18.79
CA THR A 269 -23.45 -7.49 -18.04
C THR A 269 -24.42 -6.35 -18.35
N PHE A 270 -24.87 -5.63 -17.32
CA PHE A 270 -25.75 -4.46 -17.47
C PHE A 270 -25.08 -3.20 -16.91
N LEU A 271 -25.25 -2.08 -17.60
CA LEU A 271 -24.81 -0.75 -17.19
C LEU A 271 -26.03 0.17 -17.11
N ASN A 272 -26.37 0.67 -15.92
CA ASN A 272 -27.59 1.45 -15.68
C ASN A 272 -28.84 0.79 -16.29
N ASP A 273 -28.98 -0.53 -16.03
CA ASP A 273 -30.02 -1.42 -16.55
C ASP A 273 -30.06 -1.65 -18.07
N GLN A 274 -29.09 -1.12 -18.81
CA GLN A 274 -28.92 -1.41 -20.24
C GLN A 274 -27.88 -2.52 -20.44
N LYS A 275 -28.21 -3.53 -21.27
CA LYS A 275 -27.30 -4.65 -21.54
C LYS A 275 -26.07 -4.15 -22.33
N VAL A 276 -24.89 -4.49 -21.86
CA VAL A 276 -23.61 -4.14 -22.50
C VAL A 276 -23.34 -5.14 -23.62
N THR A 277 -23.43 -4.70 -24.87
CA THR A 277 -23.17 -5.53 -26.07
C THR A 277 -21.81 -5.28 -26.71
N LYS A 278 -21.22 -4.13 -26.42
CA LYS A 278 -19.88 -3.71 -26.86
C LYS A 278 -19.17 -2.97 -25.73
N PRO A 279 -17.83 -2.84 -25.75
CA PRO A 279 -17.11 -2.02 -24.77
C PRO A 279 -17.73 -0.63 -24.65
N THR A 280 -18.22 -0.29 -23.46
CA THR A 280 -19.00 0.92 -23.20
C THR A 280 -18.32 1.75 -22.13
N GLU A 281 -18.16 3.06 -22.39
CA GLU A 281 -17.52 4.00 -21.47
C GLU A 281 -18.33 4.17 -20.18
N LEU A 282 -17.64 4.10 -19.04
CA LEU A 282 -18.20 4.32 -17.70
C LEU A 282 -18.08 5.79 -17.31
N LYS A 283 -19.10 6.29 -16.62
CA LYS A 283 -19.14 7.62 -16.01
C LYS A 283 -19.28 7.50 -14.49
N ALA A 284 -18.69 8.44 -13.76
CA ALA A 284 -18.81 8.50 -12.31
C ALA A 284 -20.29 8.44 -11.87
N GLY A 285 -20.61 7.48 -11.01
CA GLY A 285 -21.96 7.23 -10.52
C GLY A 285 -22.68 6.05 -11.18
N ASP A 286 -22.16 5.55 -12.31
CA ASP A 286 -22.77 4.43 -13.05
C ASP A 286 -22.86 3.14 -12.22
N LEU A 287 -23.94 2.40 -12.43
CA LEU A 287 -24.22 1.12 -11.80
C LEU A 287 -23.99 -0.02 -12.79
N ILE A 288 -23.06 -0.90 -12.47
CA ILE A 288 -22.74 -2.11 -13.21
C ILE A 288 -23.41 -3.29 -12.49
N ARG A 289 -24.32 -3.98 -13.16
CA ARG A 289 -25.04 -5.14 -12.61
C ARG A 289 -24.56 -6.42 -13.30
N LEU A 290 -24.17 -7.39 -12.48
CA LEU A 290 -23.60 -8.68 -12.86
C LEU A 290 -24.29 -9.75 -11.99
N GLY A 291 -25.25 -10.50 -12.54
CA GLY A 291 -26.10 -11.38 -11.72
C GLY A 291 -26.81 -10.61 -10.60
N SER A 292 -26.67 -11.10 -9.35
CA SER A 292 -27.17 -10.45 -8.13
C SER A 292 -26.30 -9.31 -7.59
N TYR A 293 -25.13 -9.07 -8.19
CA TYR A 293 -24.21 -8.03 -7.74
C TYR A 293 -24.49 -6.70 -8.43
N ILE A 294 -24.44 -5.62 -7.66
CA ILE A 294 -24.48 -4.26 -8.16
C ILE A 294 -23.21 -3.57 -7.69
N LEU A 295 -22.44 -3.06 -8.66
CA LEU A 295 -21.18 -2.38 -8.47
C LEU A 295 -21.32 -0.93 -8.93
N LYS A 296 -21.02 0.03 -8.07
CA LYS A 296 -21.01 1.45 -8.43
C LYS A 296 -19.62 1.90 -8.83
N PHE A 297 -19.49 2.41 -10.05
CA PHE A 297 -18.27 3.03 -10.52
C PHE A 297 -18.18 4.48 -10.02
N ASN A 298 -17.03 4.85 -9.49
CA ASN A 298 -16.74 6.21 -9.05
C ASN A 298 -15.40 6.64 -9.62
N GLU A 299 -15.33 7.90 -10.01
CA GLU A 299 -14.11 8.54 -10.49
C GLU A 299 -13.97 9.88 -9.77
N LYS A 300 -12.75 10.22 -9.36
CA LYS A 300 -12.42 11.51 -8.80
C LYS A 300 -12.67 12.54 -9.90
N PRO A 301 -13.47 13.59 -9.66
CA PRO A 301 -13.75 14.57 -10.70
C PRO A 301 -12.43 15.13 -11.22
N GLY A 302 -12.10 14.80 -12.47
CA GLY A 302 -10.91 15.31 -13.12
C GLY A 302 -11.01 16.83 -13.18
N LYS A 303 -9.93 17.54 -12.83
CA LYS A 303 -9.76 18.91 -13.32
C LYS A 303 -9.88 18.81 -14.85
N LYS A 304 -10.96 19.34 -15.42
CA LYS A 304 -11.09 19.51 -16.87
C LYS A 304 -9.78 20.16 -17.34
N LYS A 305 -9.05 19.45 -18.21
CA LYS A 305 -7.95 20.07 -18.96
C LYS A 305 -8.53 21.16 -19.85
#